data_AF-A0A1F6ER33-F1
#
_entry.id   AF-A0A1F6ER33-F1
#
_cell.length_a   1.000
_cell.length_b   1.000
_cell.length_c   1.000
_cell.angle_alpha   90.00
_cell.angle_beta   90.00
_cell.angle_gamma   90.00
#
_symmetry.space_group_name_H-M   'P 1'
#
loop_
_entity.id
_entity.type
_entity.pdbx_description
1 polymer ?
#
loop_
_entity_poly.entity_id
_entity_poly.type
_entity_poly.pdbx_seq_one_letter_code
_entity_poly.pdbx_strand_id
1 'polypeptide(L)'
;MRMHRSGLLVSYIVANVAPILVFAQGLPGKIVPCDGVNCTLCDIATLAQNILNTGIFVAVFLSAALFTWAGIKYVTAGGDAGKVGDAKSIFWNVTLGLVIMLAGWIVVDTLMKTLVRGDFGPWNSVCTVSL
;
A
#
# COMPACT_ATOMS: atom_id res chain seq x y z
N MET A 1 9.64 -15.44 -36.03
CA MET A 1 9.39 -13.99 -35.80
C MET A 1 8.47 -13.71 -34.59
N ARG A 2 8.62 -14.41 -33.45
CA ARG A 2 7.71 -14.29 -32.28
C ARG A 2 8.27 -13.43 -31.14
N MET A 3 9.58 -13.13 -31.15
CA MET A 3 10.27 -12.36 -30.09
C MET A 3 10.03 -10.84 -30.16
N HIS A 4 9.80 -10.25 -31.34
CA HIS A 4 9.64 -8.79 -31.45
C HIS A 4 8.32 -8.28 -30.84
N ARG A 5 7.22 -9.06 -30.94
CA ARG A 5 5.92 -8.70 -30.34
C ARG A 5 5.93 -8.83 -28.81
N SER A 6 6.60 -9.84 -28.26
CA SER A 6 6.75 -9.97 -26.80
C SER A 6 7.66 -8.91 -26.20
N GLY A 7 8.71 -8.48 -26.91
CA GLY A 7 9.56 -7.36 -26.47
C GLY A 7 8.84 -6.00 -26.49
N LEU A 8 7.99 -5.76 -27.50
CA LEU A 8 7.12 -4.57 -27.55
C LEU A 8 6.07 -4.56 -26.43
N LEU A 9 5.48 -5.71 -26.10
CA LEU A 9 4.50 -5.82 -25.00
C LEU A 9 5.15 -5.57 -23.62
N VAL A 10 6.36 -6.09 -23.39
CA VAL A 10 7.10 -5.83 -22.14
C VAL A 10 7.49 -4.35 -22.03
N SER A 11 7.94 -3.73 -23.12
CA SER A 11 8.25 -2.29 -23.17
C SER A 11 7.01 -1.41 -22.95
N TYR A 12 5.85 -1.80 -23.50
CA TYR A 12 4.58 -1.08 -23.31
C TYR A 12 4.08 -1.12 -21.86
N ILE A 13 4.27 -2.25 -21.17
CA ILE A 13 3.94 -2.40 -19.75
C ILE A 13 4.87 -1.53 -18.89
N VAL A 14 6.17 -1.51 -19.17
CA VAL A 14 7.15 -0.65 -18.46
C VAL A 14 6.85 0.84 -18.66
N ALA A 15 6.47 1.26 -19.87
CA ALA A 15 6.13 2.65 -20.17
C ALA A 15 4.85 3.15 -19.45
N ASN A 16 3.87 2.26 -19.21
CA ASN A 16 2.67 2.60 -18.42
C ASN A 16 2.89 2.51 -16.90
N VAL A 17 3.95 1.83 -16.45
CA VAL A 17 4.38 1.82 -15.05
C VAL A 17 5.18 3.08 -14.69
N ALA A 18 5.79 3.76 -15.66
CA ALA A 18 6.52 5.02 -15.47
C ALA A 18 5.69 6.15 -14.80
N PRO A 19 4.41 6.41 -15.16
CA PRO A 19 3.60 7.38 -14.45
C PRO A 19 3.31 6.98 -12.99
N ILE A 20 3.40 5.69 -12.62
CA ILE A 20 3.18 5.23 -11.24
C ILE A 20 4.31 5.73 -10.32
N LEU A 21 5.55 5.84 -10.85
CA LEU A 21 6.72 6.38 -10.12
C LEU A 21 6.66 7.89 -9.91
N VAL A 22 5.83 8.61 -10.67
CA VAL A 22 5.69 10.08 -10.58
C VAL A 22 4.74 10.52 -9.46
N PHE A 23 3.93 9.60 -8.90
CA PHE A 23 3.06 9.89 -7.76
C PHE A 23 3.82 9.83 -6.42
N ALA A 24 4.82 10.68 -6.22
CA ALA A 24 5.37 10.97 -4.88
C ALA A 24 4.44 11.86 -4.04
N GLN A 25 3.24 12.17 -4.53
CA GLN A 25 2.26 13.11 -3.96
C GLN A 25 1.58 12.61 -2.67
N GLY A 26 1.79 11.34 -2.31
CA GLY A 26 1.18 10.72 -1.14
C GLY A 26 2.05 10.73 0.13
N LEU A 27 3.35 11.06 0.05
CA LEU A 27 4.20 11.07 1.24
C LEU A 27 4.04 12.37 2.02
N PRO A 28 3.79 12.31 3.34
CA PRO A 28 3.88 13.48 4.19
C PRO A 28 5.33 13.97 4.22
N GLY A 29 5.58 15.23 3.86
CA GLY A 29 6.92 15.83 3.80
C GLY A 29 7.68 15.88 5.13
N LYS A 30 7.03 15.52 6.24
CA LYS A 30 7.58 15.47 7.59
C LYS A 30 6.83 14.39 8.39
N ILE A 31 7.50 13.29 8.71
CA ILE A 31 6.89 12.14 9.43
C ILE A 31 6.60 12.53 10.89
N VAL A 32 7.54 13.20 11.56
CA VAL A 32 7.39 13.71 12.94
C VAL A 32 6.91 15.15 12.88
N PRO A 33 5.64 15.47 13.22
CA PRO A 33 5.08 16.80 13.04
C PRO A 33 5.51 17.83 14.11
N CYS A 34 6.37 17.47 15.07
CA CYS A 34 6.86 18.40 16.09
C CYS A 34 8.36 18.69 15.98
N ASP A 35 8.74 19.94 16.28
CA ASP A 35 10.12 20.41 16.39
C ASP A 35 10.40 20.75 17.87
N GLY A 36 10.92 19.80 18.64
CA GLY A 36 11.35 20.02 20.04
C GLY A 36 10.46 19.38 21.12
N VAL A 37 10.44 19.97 22.32
CA VAL A 37 9.81 19.39 23.54
C VAL A 37 8.31 19.67 23.70
N ASN A 38 7.72 20.49 22.82
CA ASN A 38 6.29 20.80 22.82
C ASN A 38 5.55 19.88 21.84
N CYS A 39 5.53 18.57 22.11
CA CYS A 39 4.67 17.64 21.37
C CYS A 39 3.42 17.37 22.22
N THR A 40 2.25 17.65 21.66
CA THR A 40 0.97 17.34 22.30
C THR A 40 0.55 15.90 21.95
N LEU A 41 -0.36 15.29 22.72
CA LEU A 41 -0.93 13.96 22.38
C LEU A 41 -1.48 13.91 20.93
N CYS A 42 -1.88 15.05 20.40
CA CYS A 42 -2.34 15.27 19.02
C CYS A 42 -1.26 15.05 17.94
N ASP A 43 0.00 15.39 18.24
CA ASP A 43 1.12 15.23 17.30
C ASP A 43 1.51 13.76 17.14
N ILE A 44 1.29 12.96 18.17
CA ILE A 44 1.48 11.50 18.15
C ILE A 44 0.46 10.84 17.21
N ALA A 45 -0.80 11.30 17.25
CA ALA A 45 -1.83 10.81 16.33
C ALA A 45 -1.50 11.17 14.87
N THR A 46 -1.05 12.39 14.63
CA THR A 46 -0.62 12.85 13.29
C THR A 46 0.62 12.09 12.79
N LEU A 47 1.59 11.83 13.67
CA LEU A 47 2.75 10.98 13.37
C LEU A 47 2.33 9.58 12.93
N ALA A 48 1.44 8.93 13.67
CA ALA A 48 1.01 7.58 13.31
C ALA A 48 0.14 7.58 12.03
N GLN A 49 -0.63 8.63 11.71
CA GLN A 49 -1.26 8.74 10.38
C GLN A 49 -0.22 8.89 9.27
N ASN A 50 0.82 9.70 9.47
CA ASN A 50 1.90 9.85 8.50
C ASN A 50 2.66 8.54 8.23
N ILE A 51 2.90 7.76 9.29
CA ILE A 51 3.51 6.43 9.20
C ILE A 51 2.60 5.47 8.44
N LEU A 52 1.30 5.43 8.76
CA LEU A 52 0.36 4.56 8.07
C LEU A 52 0.25 4.92 6.59
N ASN A 53 0.15 6.21 6.26
CA ASN A 53 0.06 6.66 4.87
C ASN A 53 1.34 6.30 4.08
N THR A 54 2.52 6.52 4.68
CA THR A 54 3.81 6.11 4.08
C THR A 54 3.90 4.59 3.93
N GLY A 55 3.48 3.84 4.94
CA GLY A 55 3.48 2.37 4.93
C GLY A 55 2.55 1.78 3.87
N ILE A 56 1.34 2.32 3.75
CA ILE A 56 0.37 1.93 2.71
C ILE A 56 0.92 2.24 1.33
N PHE A 57 1.52 3.43 1.13
CA PHE A 57 2.14 3.79 -0.14
C PHE A 57 3.21 2.79 -0.57
N VAL A 58 4.13 2.43 0.33
CA VAL A 58 5.18 1.44 0.08
C VAL A 58 4.58 0.04 -0.16
N ALA A 59 3.57 -0.35 0.62
CA ALA A 59 2.92 -1.65 0.49
C ALA A 59 2.21 -1.80 -0.86
N VAL A 60 1.51 -0.77 -1.33
CA VAL A 60 0.85 -0.77 -2.65
C VAL A 60 1.88 -0.89 -3.77
N PHE A 61 2.99 -0.15 -3.67
CA PHE A 61 4.07 -0.20 -4.65
C PHE A 61 4.72 -1.59 -4.75
N LEU A 62 5.06 -2.19 -3.60
CA LEU A 62 5.63 -3.53 -3.55
C LEU A 62 4.63 -4.58 -4.04
N SER A 63 3.35 -4.46 -3.68
CA SER A 63 2.31 -5.36 -4.14
C SER A 63 2.17 -5.32 -5.66
N ALA A 64 2.16 -4.13 -6.26
CA ALA A 64 2.11 -3.97 -7.72
C ALA A 64 3.30 -4.64 -8.43
N ALA A 65 4.52 -4.52 -7.87
CA ALA A 65 5.71 -5.17 -8.41
C ALA A 65 5.61 -6.71 -8.32
N LEU A 66 5.17 -7.25 -7.18
CA LEU A 66 5.01 -8.69 -6.98
C LEU A 66 3.89 -9.28 -7.84
N PHE A 67 2.78 -8.57 -8.02
CA PHE A 67 1.71 -8.98 -8.94
C PHE A 67 2.17 -9.01 -10.38
N THR A 68 2.99 -8.04 -10.80
CA THR A 68 3.57 -8.02 -12.15
C THR A 68 4.48 -9.22 -12.36
N TRP A 69 5.33 -9.54 -11.38
CA TRP A 69 6.22 -10.71 -11.45
C TRP A 69 5.44 -12.03 -11.47
N ALA A 70 4.41 -12.17 -10.63
CA ALA A 70 3.52 -13.32 -10.63
C ALA A 70 2.78 -13.48 -11.96
N GLY A 71 2.32 -12.37 -12.56
CA GLY A 71 1.66 -12.36 -13.86
C GLY A 71 2.55 -12.86 -15.00
N ILE A 72 3.81 -12.44 -15.03
CA ILE A 72 4.79 -12.93 -16.03
C ILE A 72 5.04 -14.43 -15.83
N LYS A 73 5.22 -14.88 -14.58
CA LYS A 73 5.42 -16.31 -14.27
C LYS A 73 4.21 -17.16 -14.67
N TYR A 74 2.99 -16.62 -14.50
CA TYR A 74 1.75 -17.29 -14.89
C TYR A 74 1.61 -17.43 -16.41
N VAL A 75 1.86 -16.36 -17.18
CA VAL A 75 1.73 -16.39 -18.65
C VAL A 75 2.81 -17.25 -19.30
N THR A 76 4.02 -17.28 -18.71
CA THR A 76 5.15 -18.09 -19.21
C THR A 76 5.07 -19.57 -18.79
N ALA A 77 4.13 -19.95 -17.92
CA ALA A 77 3.98 -21.32 -17.45
C ALA A 77 3.52 -22.31 -18.54
N GLY A 78 2.89 -21.84 -19.63
CA GLY A 78 2.63 -22.66 -20.82
C GLY A 78 1.80 -23.94 -20.61
N GLY A 79 1.08 -24.07 -19.49
CA GLY A 79 0.31 -25.26 -19.12
C GLY A 79 1.01 -26.21 -18.13
N ASP A 80 2.22 -25.89 -17.69
CA ASP A 80 2.94 -26.66 -16.67
C ASP A 80 2.32 -26.40 -15.29
N ALA A 81 1.64 -27.42 -14.73
CA ALA A 81 0.88 -27.32 -13.49
C ALA A 81 1.75 -26.87 -12.30
N GLY A 82 3.04 -27.23 -12.28
CA GLY A 82 3.96 -26.80 -11.21
C GLY A 82 4.21 -25.30 -11.23
N LYS A 83 4.46 -24.72 -12.42
CA LYS A 83 4.72 -23.28 -12.55
C LYS A 83 3.46 -22.43 -12.36
N VAL A 84 2.29 -22.97 -12.69
CA VAL A 84 0.99 -22.35 -12.40
C VAL A 84 0.72 -22.33 -10.90
N GLY A 85 1.01 -23.44 -10.20
CA GLY A 85 0.88 -23.53 -8.73
C GLY A 85 1.74 -22.50 -8.02
N ASP A 86 3.01 -22.36 -8.43
CA ASP A 86 3.92 -21.35 -7.91
C ASP A 86 3.42 -19.92 -8.13
N ALA A 87 2.96 -19.59 -9.35
CA ALA A 87 2.47 -18.24 -9.64
C ALA A 87 1.25 -17.88 -8.78
N LYS A 88 0.38 -18.87 -8.50
CA LYS A 88 -0.83 -18.71 -7.70
C LYS A 88 -0.53 -18.57 -6.21
N SER A 89 0.50 -19.23 -5.70
CA SER A 89 0.91 -19.07 -4.29
C SER A 89 1.42 -17.66 -4.02
N ILE A 90 2.22 -17.09 -4.93
CA ILE A 90 2.68 -15.69 -4.85
C ILE A 90 1.48 -14.74 -4.86
N PHE A 91 0.52 -14.96 -5.76
CA PHE A 91 -0.67 -14.12 -5.86
C PHE A 91 -1.49 -14.11 -4.56
N TRP A 92 -1.68 -15.29 -3.95
CA TRP A 92 -2.38 -15.42 -2.66
C TRP A 92 -1.62 -14.76 -1.52
N ASN A 93 -0.30 -14.91 -1.47
CA ASN A 93 0.53 -14.30 -0.43
C ASN A 93 0.44 -12.77 -0.45
N VAL A 94 0.51 -12.16 -1.64
CA VAL A 94 0.37 -10.70 -1.79
C VAL A 94 -1.04 -10.24 -1.41
N THR A 95 -2.06 -10.99 -1.85
CA THR A 95 -3.47 -10.69 -1.53
C THR A 95 -3.71 -10.73 -0.01
N LEU A 96 -3.23 -11.76 0.68
CA LEU A 96 -3.31 -11.88 2.13
C LEU A 96 -2.60 -10.73 2.84
N GLY A 97 -1.43 -10.32 2.36
CA GLY A 97 -0.71 -9.16 2.90
C GLY A 97 -1.52 -7.86 2.83
N LEU A 98 -2.15 -7.59 1.68
CA LEU A 98 -3.03 -6.42 1.51
C LEU A 98 -4.26 -6.47 2.41
N VAL A 99 -4.90 -7.65 2.54
CA VAL A 99 -6.06 -7.83 3.42
C VAL A 99 -5.70 -7.56 4.88
N ILE A 100 -4.56 -8.08 5.36
CA ILE A 100 -4.13 -7.87 6.75
C ILE A 100 -3.82 -6.39 7.00
N MET A 101 -3.16 -5.70 6.06
CA MET A 101 -2.88 -4.26 6.18
C MET A 101 -4.17 -3.43 6.29
N LEU A 102 -5.15 -3.69 5.43
CA LEU A 102 -6.45 -3.01 5.45
C LEU A 102 -7.25 -3.34 6.72
N ALA A 103 -7.25 -4.61 7.14
CA ALA A 103 -7.92 -5.06 8.35
C ALA A 103 -7.32 -4.40 9.60
N GLY A 104 -6.00 -4.30 9.69
CA GLY A 104 -5.31 -3.64 10.81
C GLY A 104 -5.70 -2.17 10.94
N TRP A 105 -5.78 -1.44 9.82
CA TRP A 105 -6.24 -0.06 9.81
C TRP A 105 -7.69 0.08 10.31
N ILE A 106 -8.59 -0.79 9.83
CA ILE A 106 -10.00 -0.78 10.25
C ILE A 106 -10.14 -1.10 11.75
N VAL A 107 -9.35 -2.03 12.28
CA VAL A 107 -9.40 -2.39 13.70
C VAL A 107 -8.99 -1.19 14.57
N VAL A 108 -7.88 -0.53 14.26
CA VAL A 108 -7.42 0.66 15.01
C VAL A 108 -8.45 1.78 14.94
N ASP A 109 -9.00 2.03 13.75
CA ASP A 109 -10.02 3.05 13.53
C ASP A 109 -11.31 2.74 14.31
N THR A 110 -11.74 1.47 14.33
CA THR A 110 -12.90 1.01 15.09
C THR A 110 -12.68 1.12 16.59
N LEU A 111 -11.51 0.71 17.11
CA LEU A 111 -11.18 0.82 18.52
C LEU A 111 -11.21 2.28 18.98
N MET A 112 -10.56 3.18 18.24
CA MET A 112 -10.57 4.61 18.55
C MET A 112 -11.99 5.19 18.55
N LYS A 113 -12.83 4.81 17.58
CA LYS A 113 -14.24 5.21 17.53
C LYS A 113 -15.04 4.73 18.75
N THR A 114 -14.84 3.47 19.17
CA THR A 114 -15.56 2.91 20.34
C THR A 114 -15.18 3.58 21.65
N LEU A 115 -13.90 3.97 21.82
CA LEU A 115 -13.41 4.59 23.04
C LEU A 115 -13.78 6.09 23.13
N VAL A 116 -13.69 6.81 22.01
CA VAL A 116 -13.86 8.28 22.00
C VAL A 116 -15.33 8.71 21.94
N ARG A 117 -16.29 7.80 21.66
CA ARG A 117 -17.73 8.13 21.44
C ARG A 117 -17.93 9.29 20.44
N GLY A 118 -16.93 9.56 19.62
CA GLY A 118 -16.87 10.69 18.69
C GLY A 118 -17.35 10.30 17.30
N ASP A 119 -17.69 11.34 16.53
CA ASP A 119 -18.26 11.29 15.19
C ASP A 119 -17.49 10.38 14.21
N PHE A 120 -18.19 9.91 13.17
CA PHE A 120 -17.66 8.98 12.17
C PHE A 120 -16.59 9.64 11.30
N GLY A 121 -15.33 9.59 11.73
CA GLY A 121 -14.17 10.08 10.97
C GLY A 121 -12.89 9.26 11.21
N PRO A 122 -11.84 9.43 10.39
CA PRO A 122 -10.54 8.82 10.62
C PRO A 122 -10.00 9.24 12.00
N TRP A 123 -9.48 8.29 12.77
CA TRP A 123 -8.95 8.54 14.12
C TRP A 123 -7.95 9.73 14.25
N ASN A 124 -7.33 10.19 13.16
CA ASN A 124 -6.51 11.41 13.15
C ASN A 124 -7.28 12.72 13.39
N SER A 125 -8.60 12.75 13.14
CA SER A 125 -9.40 13.98 13.30
C SER A 125 -9.90 14.21 14.73
N VAL A 126 -9.73 13.25 15.65
CA VAL A 126 -10.16 13.42 17.05
C VAL A 126 -9.45 14.55 17.78
N CYS A 127 -8.28 14.97 17.28
CA CYS A 127 -7.45 16.02 17.86
C CYS A 127 -7.62 17.39 17.19
N THR A 128 -8.22 17.47 16.00
CA THR A 128 -8.50 18.73 15.29
C THR A 128 -9.85 19.34 15.69
N VAL A 129 -10.71 18.58 16.38
CA VAL A 129 -12.06 19.00 16.82
C VAL A 129 -12.11 19.42 18.29
N SER A 130 -10.99 19.36 19.03
CA SER A 130 -10.91 19.67 20.46
C SER A 130 -10.25 21.03 20.78
N LEU A 131 -10.27 21.96 19.82
CA LEU A 131 -9.98 23.39 20.00
C LEU A 131 -11.12 24.24 19.48
#